data_AF-A0A6B3W568-F1
#
_entry.id   AF-A0A6B3W568-F1
#
_cell.length_a   1.000
_cell.length_b   1.000
_cell.length_c   1.000
_cell.angle_alpha   90.00
_cell.angle_beta   90.00
_cell.angle_gamma   90.00
#
_symmetry.space_group_name_H-M   'P 1'
#
loop_
_entity.id
_entity.type
_entity.pdbx_description
1 polymer ?
#
loop_
_entity_poly.entity_id
_entity_poly.type
_entity_poly.pdbx_seq_one_letter_code
_entity_poly.pdbx_strand_id
1 'polypeptide(L)' 'MLTAIYNALKALVSRIPLDKVAKFLKWAWDLAVAAAAKTYEQALKILNFIKNNPGKIVDWFLKGYSVYEIIRMILG' A
#
# COMPACT_ATOMS: atom_id res chain seq x y z
N MET A 1 12.19 -1.17 -6.37
CA MET A 1 11.24 -1.46 -5.28
C MET A 1 9.88 -0.78 -5.49
N LEU A 2 9.85 0.51 -5.85
CA LEU A 2 8.64 1.26 -6.18
C LEU A 2 7.63 0.49 -7.05
N THR A 3 8.04 0.05 -8.24
CA THR A 3 7.17 -0.66 -9.20
C THR A 3 6.59 -1.95 -8.62
N ALA A 4 7.38 -2.70 -7.84
CA ALA A 4 6.93 -3.95 -7.22
C ALA A 4 5.84 -3.71 -6.16
N ILE A 5 6.01 -2.68 -5.33
CA ILE A 5 5.03 -2.28 -4.32
C ILE A 5 3.76 -1.75 -5.00
N TYR A 6 3.91 -0.86 -5.98
CA TYR A 6 2.76 -0.32 -6.71
C TYR A 6 1.96 -1.41 -7.42
N ASN A 7 2.62 -2.36 -8.08
CA ASN A 7 1.93 -3.48 -8.73
C ASN A 7 1.20 -4.38 -7.73
N ALA A 8 1.79 -4.64 -6.55
CA ALA A 8 1.14 -5.39 -5.49
C ALA A 8 -0.12 -4.68 -4.98
N LEU A 9 -0.09 -3.35 -4.83
CA LEU A 9 -1.23 -2.54 -4.44
C LEU A 9 -2.28 -2.45 -5.56
N LYS A 10 -1.86 -2.23 -6.80
CA LYS A 10 -2.74 -2.15 -7.98
C LYS A 10 -3.53 -3.44 -8.20
N ALA A 11 -2.96 -4.61 -7.87
CA ALA A 11 -3.67 -5.88 -7.92
C ALA A 11 -4.89 -5.92 -6.98
N LEU A 12 -4.97 -5.04 -5.98
CA LEU A 12 -6.09 -4.94 -5.04
C LEU A 12 -7.26 -4.11 -5.57
N VAL A 13 -7.13 -3.45 -6.73
CA VAL A 13 -8.20 -2.61 -7.32
C VAL A 13 -9.52 -3.36 -7.47
N SER A 14 -9.48 -4.67 -7.77
CA SER A 14 -10.67 -5.52 -7.87
C SER A 14 -11.45 -5.66 -6.55
N ARG A 15 -10.86 -5.27 -5.42
CA ARG A 15 -11.45 -5.30 -4.08
C ARG A 15 -11.94 -3.92 -3.62
N ILE A 16 -11.82 -2.90 -4.46
CA ILE A 16 -12.16 -1.51 -4.14
C ILE A 16 -13.51 -1.17 -4.78
N PRO A 17 -14.42 -0.48 -4.07
CA PRO A 17 -15.63 0.07 -4.68
C PRO A 17 -15.30 0.94 -5.89
N LEU A 18 -16.05 0.80 -7.00
CA LEU A 18 -15.74 1.43 -8.29
C LEU A 18 -15.58 2.95 -8.17
N ASP A 19 -16.42 3.61 -7.36
CA ASP A 19 -16.38 5.04 -7.06
C ASP A 19 -15.09 5.49 -6.35
N LYS A 20 -14.34 4.56 -5.74
CA LYS A 20 -13.10 4.82 -5.00
C LYS A 20 -11.83 4.37 -5.72
N VAL A 21 -11.93 3.72 -6.88
CA VAL A 21 -10.78 3.15 -7.61
C VAL A 21 -9.74 4.22 -7.96
N ALA A 22 -10.15 5.38 -8.48
CA ALA A 22 -9.23 6.46 -8.81
C ALA A 22 -8.48 6.98 -7.57
N LYS A 23 -9.20 7.16 -6.45
CA LYS A 23 -8.62 7.57 -5.17
C LYS A 23 -7.65 6.52 -4.63
N PHE A 24 -8.01 5.23 -4.77
CA PHE A 24 -7.16 4.12 -4.37
C PHE A 24 -5.86 4.07 -5.18
N LEU A 25 -5.92 4.20 -6.50
CA LEU A 25 -4.73 4.18 -7.36
C LEU A 25 -3.77 5.31 -7.02
N LYS A 26 -4.29 6.52 -6.77
CA LYS A 26 -3.47 7.63 -6.29
C LYS A 26 -2.83 7.30 -4.93
N TRP A 27 -3.62 6.84 -3.97
CA TRP A 27 -3.13 6.47 -2.65
C TRP A 27 -2.08 5.34 -2.70
N ALA A 28 -2.29 4.35 -3.57
CA ALA A 28 -1.38 3.24 -3.78
C ALA A 28 -0.04 3.70 -4.35
N TRP A 29 -0.06 4.68 -5.26
CA TRP A 29 1.14 5.34 -5.76
C TRP A 29 1.89 6.06 -4.65
N ASP A 30 1.20 6.90 -3.87
CA ASP A 30 1.78 7.65 -2.76
C ASP A 30 2.41 6.71 -1.71
N LEU A 31 1.73 5.59 -1.38
CA LEU A 31 2.24 4.55 -0.49
C LEU A 31 3.49 3.87 -1.06
N ALA A 32 3.48 3.53 -2.34
CA ALA A 32 4.60 2.88 -3.00
C ALA A 32 5.84 3.80 -3.05
N VAL A 33 5.66 5.10 -3.30
CA VAL A 33 6.72 6.11 -3.26
C VAL A 33 7.31 6.22 -1.86
N ALA A 34 6.47 6.40 -0.85
CA ALA A 34 6.93 6.55 0.53
C ALA A 34 7.62 5.28 1.07
N ALA A 35 7.15 4.10 0.67
CA ALA A 35 7.79 2.83 1.00
C ALA A 35 9.13 2.64 0.27
N ALA A 36 9.22 3.04 -1.00
CA ALA A 36 10.44 2.96 -1.79
C ALA A 36 11.54 3.94 -1.33
N ALA A 37 11.17 5.01 -0.62
CA ALA A 37 12.12 5.93 0.02
C ALA A 37 12.74 5.37 1.32
N LYS A 38 12.30 4.18 1.78
CA LYS A 38 12.89 3.48 2.93
C LYS A 38 14.11 2.67 2.52
N THR A 39 14.82 2.10 3.50
CA THR A 39 15.91 1.17 3.22
C THR A 39 15.38 -0.05 2.45
N TYR A 40 16.25 -0.73 1.71
CA TYR A 40 15.86 -1.90 0.93
C TYR A 40 15.16 -2.97 1.79
N GLU A 41 15.68 -3.26 2.98
CA GLU A 41 15.09 -4.22 3.93
C GLU A 41 13.70 -3.80 4.39
N GLN A 42 13.52 -2.53 4.75
CA GLN A 42 12.23 -1.98 5.16
C GLN A 42 11.21 -2.03 4.01
N ALA A 43 11.64 -1.65 2.81
CA ALA A 43 10.79 -1.66 1.64
C ALA A 43 10.40 -3.11 1.23
N LEU A 44 11.30 -4.07 1.42
CA LEU A 44 11.02 -5.50 1.25
C LEU A 44 10.01 -6.01 2.30
N LYS A 45 10.16 -5.61 3.57
CA LYS A 45 9.20 -5.90 4.65
C LYS A 45 7.81 -5.36 4.30
N ILE A 46 7.72 -4.13 3.77
CA ILE A 46 6.47 -3.52 3.33
C ILE A 46 5.86 -4.29 2.15
N LEU A 47 6.66 -4.62 1.14
CA LEU A 47 6.19 -5.40 -0.01
C LEU A 47 5.61 -6.77 0.43
N ASN A 48 6.33 -7.47 1.30
CA ASN A 48 5.89 -8.76 1.82
C ASN A 48 4.61 -8.63 2.66
N PHE A 49 4.51 -7.58 3.47
CA PHE A 49 3.30 -7.31 4.24
C PHE A 49 2.08 -7.11 3.34
N ILE A 50 2.20 -6.30 2.28
CA ILE A 50 1.12 -6.04 1.33
C ILE A 50 0.65 -7.33 0.64
N LYS A 51 1.60 -8.17 0.19
CA LYS A 51 1.30 -9.45 -0.44
C LYS A 51 0.58 -10.43 0.51
N ASN A 52 1.00 -10.47 1.76
CA ASN A 52 0.47 -11.41 2.75
C ASN A 52 -0.82 -10.94 3.43
N ASN A 53 -1.11 -9.64 3.42
CA ASN A 53 -2.25 -9.04 4.13
C ASN A 53 -3.14 -8.16 3.23
N PRO A 54 -3.58 -8.64 2.04
CA PRO A 54 -4.28 -7.80 1.07
C PRO A 54 -5.60 -7.22 1.61
N GLY A 55 -6.34 -7.97 2.44
CA GLY A 55 -7.57 -7.47 3.06
C GLY A 55 -7.33 -6.29 4.00
N LYS A 56 -6.25 -6.37 4.81
CA LYS A 56 -5.90 -5.31 5.76
C LYS A 56 -5.49 -4.00 5.06
N ILE A 57 -4.81 -4.11 3.93
CA ILE A 57 -4.44 -2.95 3.11
C ILE A 57 -5.68 -2.26 2.55
N VAL A 58 -6.65 -3.03 2.03
CA VAL A 58 -7.93 -2.50 1.56
C VAL A 58 -8.69 -1.83 2.71
N ASP A 59 -8.78 -2.48 3.87
CA ASP A 59 -9.45 -1.94 5.04
C ASP A 59 -8.84 -0.62 5.51
N TRP A 60 -7.50 -0.52 5.55
CA TRP A 60 -6.82 0.72 5.92
C TRP A 60 -7.08 1.85 4.94
N PHE A 61 -7.09 1.57 3.64
CA PHE A 61 -7.51 2.55 2.64
C PHE A 61 -8.96 3.02 2.87
N LEU A 62 -9.88 2.07 3.08
CA LEU A 62 -11.31 2.38 3.27
C LEU A 62 -11.58 3.16 4.56
N LYS A 63 -10.80 2.90 5.61
CA LYS A 63 -10.84 3.64 6.88
C LYS A 63 -10.10 4.99 6.84
N GLY A 64 -9.43 5.31 5.73
CA GLY A 64 -8.79 6.60 5.52
C GLY A 64 -7.47 6.80 6.27
N TYR A 65 -6.77 5.71 6.61
CA TYR A 65 -5.44 5.81 7.21
C TYR A 65 -4.46 6.51 6.27
N SER A 66 -3.60 7.36 6.83
CA SER A 66 -2.55 8.00 6.05
C SER A 66 -1.46 7.01 5.64
N VAL A 67 -0.77 7.33 4.54
CA VAL A 67 0.39 6.57 4.06
C VAL A 67 1.46 6.44 5.16
N TYR A 68 1.70 7.52 5.90
CA TYR A 68 2.71 7.55 6.95
C TYR A 68 2.37 6.63 8.12
N GLU A 69 1.12 6.66 8.59
CA GLU A 69 0.65 5.76 9.66
C GLU A 69 0.79 4.29 9.24
N ILE A 70 0.42 3.95 8.01
CA ILE A 70 0.51 2.59 7.50
C ILE A 70 1.95 2.10 7.44
N ILE A 71 2.87 2.92 6.92
CA ILE A 71 4.29 2.57 6.90
C ILE A 71 4.82 2.34 8.31
N ARG A 72 4.47 3.22 9.27
CA ARG A 72 4.84 3.04 10.68
C ARG A 72 4.28 1.72 11.25
N MET A 73 2.99 1.46 11.06
CA MET A 73 2.34 0.24 11.55
C MET A 73 2.94 -1.04 10.97
N ILE A 74 3.41 -1.02 9.71
CA ILE A 74 4.04 -2.20 9.09
C ILE A 74 5.46 -2.40 9.61
N LEU A 75 6.21 -1.32 9.80
CA LEU A 75 7.62 -1.41 10.18
C LEU A 75 7.80 -1.67 11.68
N GLY A 76 6.85 -1.23 12.53
CA GLY A 76 6.96 -1.24 13.99
C GLY A 76 7.45 0.11 14.48
#